data_AF-A0A9P6XQ15-F1
#
_entry.id   AF-A0A9P6XQ15-F1
#
_cell.length_a   1.000
_cell.length_b   1.000
_cell.length_c   1.000
_cell.angle_alpha   90.00
_cell.angle_beta   90.00
_cell.angle_gamma   90.00
#
_symmetry.space_group_name_H-M   'P 1'
#
loop_
_entity.id
_entity.type
_entity.pdbx_description
1 polymer ?
#
loop_
_entity_poly.entity_id
_entity_poly.type
_entity_poly.pdbx_seq_one_letter_code
_entity_poly.pdbx_strand_id
1 'polypeptide(L)'
;MNLTNDHDMSIGTDFMSKLGIGLTGLPYKWDDSKVSLDNSKVPEHKFNDFSELLNKVDDEMSELENCPAGSSNEYQQALNYIKPLIQLNQAIPKGSFCTIPESVVSIETPEGVTSYRRPYPVPLAYHKIVQDQIDEWLENGVIKRAPANTEWNSALTVVKKTNAKVN
;
A
#
# COMPACT_ATOMS: atom_id res chain seq x y z
N MET A 1 15.26 0.31 -44.19
CA MET A 1 14.89 0.01 -42.80
C MET A 1 13.56 -0.72 -42.87
N ASN A 2 13.52 -2.01 -42.53
CA ASN A 2 12.29 -2.79 -42.63
C ASN A 2 11.49 -2.58 -41.35
N LEU A 3 10.45 -1.73 -41.41
CA LEU A 3 9.64 -1.35 -40.25
C LEU A 3 8.55 -2.39 -39.91
N THR A 4 8.48 -3.50 -40.65
CA THR A 4 7.41 -4.48 -40.48
C THR A 4 7.75 -5.60 -39.50
N ASN A 5 9.02 -5.75 -39.05
CA ASN A 5 9.45 -6.73 -38.04
C ASN A 5 8.76 -8.10 -38.18
N ASP A 6 8.83 -8.75 -39.35
CA ASP A 6 8.21 -10.05 -39.65
C ASP A 6 6.67 -10.11 -39.63
N HIS A 7 5.98 -8.95 -39.70
CA HIS A 7 4.53 -8.85 -39.86
C HIS A 7 4.18 -8.56 -41.33
N ASP A 8 2.98 -8.99 -41.75
CA ASP A 8 2.51 -8.83 -43.14
C ASP A 8 2.33 -7.36 -43.56
N MET A 9 2.11 -6.45 -42.60
CA MET A 9 1.91 -5.02 -42.86
C MET A 9 2.21 -4.16 -41.62
N SER A 10 2.77 -2.97 -41.84
CA SER A 10 2.93 -1.91 -40.83
C SER A 10 2.24 -0.65 -41.32
N ILE A 11 1.34 -0.09 -40.50
CA ILE A 11 0.58 1.13 -40.81
C ILE A 11 0.99 2.21 -39.80
N GLY A 12 1.33 3.40 -40.33
CA GLY A 12 1.64 4.57 -39.52
C GLY A 12 0.42 5.15 -38.79
N THR A 13 0.70 6.05 -37.84
CA THR A 13 -0.35 6.73 -37.06
C THR A 13 -1.18 7.71 -37.89
N ASP A 14 -0.71 8.08 -39.07
CA ASP A 14 -1.34 8.98 -40.06
C ASP A 14 -2.64 8.40 -40.65
N PHE A 15 -2.75 7.07 -40.76
CA PHE A 15 -3.96 6.41 -41.26
C PHE A 15 -4.96 5.99 -40.18
N MET A 16 -4.57 6.00 -38.90
CA MET A 16 -5.41 5.50 -37.79
C MET A 16 -6.77 6.21 -37.72
N SER A 17 -6.80 7.54 -37.89
CA SER A 17 -8.04 8.32 -37.85
C SER A 17 -9.00 8.00 -39.00
N LYS A 18 -8.47 7.77 -40.21
CA LYS A 18 -9.25 7.37 -41.38
C LYS A 18 -9.81 5.95 -41.25
N LEU A 19 -9.12 5.09 -40.49
CA LEU A 19 -9.56 3.74 -40.16
C LEU A 19 -10.50 3.69 -38.94
N GLY A 20 -10.86 4.84 -38.35
CA GLY A 20 -11.74 4.91 -37.18
C GLY A 20 -11.09 4.46 -35.88
N ILE A 21 -9.76 4.39 -35.82
CA ILE A 21 -8.99 3.98 -34.65
C ILE A 21 -8.60 5.24 -33.86
N GLY A 22 -9.19 5.42 -32.68
CA GLY A 22 -8.88 6.52 -31.76
C GLY A 22 -7.98 6.08 -30.62
N LEU A 23 -6.84 6.75 -30.42
CA LEU A 23 -6.03 6.62 -29.21
C LEU A 23 -6.66 7.44 -28.08
N THR A 24 -7.41 6.79 -27.20
CA THR A 24 -8.10 7.44 -26.08
C THR A 24 -7.58 6.92 -24.75
N GLY A 25 -7.60 7.76 -23.71
CA GLY A 25 -7.15 7.38 -22.36
C GLY A 25 -5.64 7.31 -22.15
N LEU A 26 -4.83 7.77 -23.12
CA LEU A 26 -3.38 7.90 -22.92
C LEU A 26 -3.07 9.11 -22.02
N PRO A 27 -2.23 8.96 -21.00
CA PRO A 27 -1.79 10.09 -20.18
C PRO A 27 -0.95 11.05 -21.02
N TYR A 28 -1.36 12.31 -21.09
CA TYR A 28 -0.55 13.38 -21.70
C TYR A 28 0.11 14.24 -20.63
N LYS A 29 1.32 14.74 -20.92
CA LYS A 29 2.03 15.68 -20.06
C LYS A 29 1.59 17.10 -20.43
N TRP A 30 1.28 17.92 -19.44
CA TRP A 30 1.19 19.37 -19.63
C TRP A 30 2.60 19.93 -19.73
N ASP A 31 2.90 20.61 -20.84
CA ASP A 31 4.17 21.30 -21.04
C ASP A 31 4.08 22.68 -20.37
N ASP A 32 4.10 22.70 -19.04
CA ASP A 32 4.15 23.96 -18.30
C ASP A 32 5.59 24.33 -17.97
N SER A 33 5.97 25.48 -18.52
CA SER A 33 7.13 26.33 -18.28
C SER A 33 8.44 26.01 -19.03
N LYS A 34 8.70 26.88 -20.02
CA LYS A 34 10.03 27.15 -20.58
C LYS A 34 10.95 27.69 -19.48
N VAL A 35 11.53 26.80 -18.67
CA VAL A 35 12.70 27.14 -17.87
C VAL A 35 13.92 26.74 -18.70
N SER A 36 14.65 27.75 -19.17
CA SER A 36 15.95 27.57 -19.82
C SER A 36 16.94 27.01 -18.80
N LEU A 37 17.11 25.69 -18.79
CA LEU A 37 18.16 25.02 -18.04
C LEU A 37 18.89 24.09 -18.99
N ASP A 38 20.19 24.34 -19.08
CA ASP A 38 21.21 23.48 -19.66
C ASP A 38 20.89 21.98 -19.44
N ASN A 39 20.49 21.29 -20.52
CA ASN A 39 20.09 19.88 -20.52
C ASN A 39 21.26 18.91 -20.21
N SER A 40 22.44 19.42 -19.86
CA SER A 40 23.58 18.59 -19.46
C SER A 40 23.50 18.05 -18.03
N LYS A 41 22.52 18.49 -17.20
CA LYS A 41 22.37 18.06 -15.80
C LYS A 41 20.94 17.81 -15.34
N VAL A 42 20.08 17.25 -16.18
CA VAL A 42 18.77 16.74 -15.70
C VAL A 42 18.93 15.24 -15.42
N PRO A 43 18.90 14.78 -14.17
CA PRO A 43 18.87 13.35 -13.89
C PRO A 43 17.62 12.78 -14.55
N GLU A 44 17.77 11.71 -15.32
CA GLU A 44 16.64 10.92 -15.80
C GLU A 44 15.88 10.38 -14.58
N HIS A 45 14.86 11.09 -14.09
CA HIS A 45 13.95 10.52 -13.10
C HIS A 45 13.03 9.52 -13.79
N LYS A 46 13.57 8.32 -14.05
CA LYS A 46 12.81 7.10 -14.29
C LYS A 46 12.21 6.70 -12.95
N PHE A 47 10.91 6.94 -12.78
CA PHE A 47 10.16 6.39 -11.64
C PHE A 47 10.08 4.88 -11.79
N ASN A 48 11.09 4.19 -11.28
CA ASN A 48 11.07 2.75 -11.04
C ASN A 48 10.48 2.51 -9.64
N ASP A 49 9.90 1.33 -9.41
CA ASP A 49 9.35 0.86 -8.10
C ASP A 49 10.38 0.93 -6.95
N PHE A 50 11.66 1.14 -7.28
CA PHE A 50 12.74 1.57 -6.39
C PHE A 50 13.02 3.06 -6.64
N SER A 51 12.22 3.93 -6.04
CA SER A 51 12.38 5.37 -6.18
C SER A 51 13.64 5.83 -5.47
N GLU A 52 14.50 6.58 -6.16
CA GLU A 52 15.65 7.27 -5.56
C GLU A 52 15.22 8.16 -4.37
N LEU A 53 13.96 8.62 -4.36
CA LEU A 53 13.37 9.33 -3.22
C LEU A 53 13.14 8.41 -2.01
N LEU A 54 12.75 7.15 -2.19
CA LEU A 54 12.59 6.22 -1.08
C LEU A 54 13.94 5.90 -0.45
N ASN A 55 14.97 5.66 -1.28
CA ASN A 55 16.33 5.45 -0.78
C ASN A 55 16.84 6.70 -0.04
N LYS A 56 16.63 7.90 -0.57
CA LYS A 56 17.01 9.15 0.11
C LYS A 56 16.29 9.33 1.44
N VAL A 57 14.99 8.99 1.50
CA VAL A 57 14.23 9.03 2.76
C VAL A 57 14.76 7.99 3.75
N ASP A 58 15.09 6.78 3.30
CA ASP A 58 15.67 5.74 4.15
C ASP A 58 17.07 6.14 4.66
N ASP A 59 17.90 6.74 3.81
CA ASP A 59 19.23 7.26 4.18
C ASP A 59 19.11 8.43 5.19
N GLU A 60 18.23 9.41 4.93
CA GLU A 60 17.94 10.51 5.86
C GLU A 60 17.39 10.01 7.20
N MET A 61 16.53 8.99 7.19
CA MET A 61 16.00 8.38 8.42
C MET A 61 17.07 7.61 9.18
N SER A 62 17.97 6.90 8.50
CA SER A 62 19.08 6.16 9.11
C SER A 62 20.05 7.07 9.87
N GLU A 63 20.33 8.27 9.34
CA GLU A 63 21.14 9.27 10.04
C GLU A 63 20.46 9.80 11.31
N LEU A 64 19.13 9.95 11.28
CA LEU A 64 18.34 10.41 12.43
C LEU A 64 18.12 9.34 13.50
N GLU A 65 17.98 8.07 13.11
CA GLU A 65 17.85 6.94 14.05
C GLU A 65 19.09 6.77 14.94
N ASN A 66 20.26 7.20 14.46
CA ASN A 66 21.54 7.14 15.18
C ASN A 66 21.87 8.42 15.97
N CYS A 67 20.90 9.33 16.16
CA CYS A 67 21.07 10.56 16.92
C CYS A 67 20.28 10.50 18.24
N PRO A 68 20.75 9.76 19.26
CA PRO A 68 20.08 9.71 20.55
C PRO A 68 20.10 11.09 21.21
N ALA A 69 18.95 11.51 21.74
CA ALA A 69 18.89 12.74 22.53
C ALA A 69 19.65 12.57 23.86
N GLY A 70 20.44 13.59 24.22
CA GLY A 70 21.23 13.61 25.45
C GLY A 70 22.58 12.90 25.34
N SER A 71 23.24 12.69 26.47
CA SER A 71 24.47 11.91 26.54
C SER A 71 24.20 10.41 26.38
N SER A 72 25.21 9.65 25.95
CA SER A 72 25.10 8.19 25.82
C SER A 72 24.61 7.50 27.10
N ASN A 73 25.01 8.01 28.28
CA ASN A 73 24.58 7.48 29.56
C ASN A 73 23.11 7.77 29.86
N GLU A 74 22.63 8.99 29.61
CA GLU A 74 21.22 9.36 29.78
C GLU A 74 20.31 8.56 28.84
N TYR A 75 20.73 8.37 27.58
CA TYR A 75 20.02 7.54 26.61
C TYR A 75 19.90 6.09 27.08
N GLN A 76 20.98 5.48 27.55
CA GLN A 76 20.97 4.11 28.07
C GLN A 76 20.09 3.98 29.31
N GLN A 77 20.11 4.97 30.21
CA GLN A 77 19.23 4.99 31.39
C GLN A 77 17.75 5.07 30.99
N ALA A 78 17.40 5.94 30.04
CA ALA A 78 16.05 6.08 29.51
C ALA A 78 15.58 4.77 28.85
N LEU A 79 16.40 4.15 28.00
CA LEU A 79 16.08 2.86 27.41
C LEU A 79 15.90 1.76 28.45
N ASN A 80 16.77 1.68 29.45
CA ASN A 80 16.66 0.68 30.51
C ASN A 80 15.37 0.87 31.32
N TYR A 81 14.93 2.10 31.54
CA TYR A 81 13.65 2.41 32.19
C TYR A 81 12.44 2.02 31.34
N ILE A 82 12.47 2.27 30.03
CA ILE A 82 11.34 2.01 29.12
C ILE A 82 11.26 0.52 28.72
N LYS A 83 12.39 -0.18 28.65
CA LYS A 83 12.48 -1.59 28.23
C LYS A 83 11.48 -2.53 28.93
N PRO A 84 11.30 -2.51 30.27
CA PRO A 84 10.28 -3.34 30.91
C PRO A 84 8.86 -2.97 30.47
N LEU A 85 8.57 -1.68 30.23
CA LEU A 85 7.26 -1.23 29.74
C LEU A 85 6.99 -1.73 28.31
N ILE A 86 8.00 -1.71 27.45
CA ILE A 86 7.92 -2.30 26.10
C ILE A 86 7.64 -3.80 26.20
N GLN A 87 8.35 -4.51 27.08
CA GLN A 87 8.14 -5.95 27.26
C GLN A 87 6.73 -6.27 27.75
N LEU A 88 6.19 -5.49 28.69
CA LEU A 88 4.81 -5.62 29.14
C LEU A 88 3.82 -5.38 27.99
N ASN A 89 4.03 -4.35 27.17
CA ASN A 89 3.18 -4.07 26.01
C ASN A 89 3.27 -5.17 24.94
N GLN A 90 4.45 -5.75 24.71
CA GLN A 90 4.64 -6.86 23.77
C GLN A 90 4.00 -8.17 24.25
N ALA A 91 3.87 -8.35 25.56
CA ALA A 91 3.23 -9.51 26.17
C ALA A 91 1.69 -9.47 26.10
N ILE A 92 1.10 -8.33 25.73
CA ILE A 92 -0.35 -8.21 25.54
C ILE A 92 -0.78 -9.14 24.39
N PRO A 93 -1.74 -10.06 24.63
CA PRO A 93 -2.23 -10.94 23.58
C PRO A 93 -2.72 -10.16 22.36
N LYS A 94 -2.31 -10.59 21.17
CA LYS A 94 -2.85 -10.06 19.91
C LYS A 94 -4.37 -10.25 19.91
N GLY A 95 -5.10 -9.24 19.47
CA GLY A 95 -6.57 -9.22 19.48
C GLY A 95 -7.21 -8.74 20.79
N SER A 96 -6.44 -8.40 21.84
CA SER A 96 -7.01 -7.78 23.04
C SER A 96 -7.58 -6.39 22.73
N PHE A 97 -8.71 -6.04 23.34
CA PHE A 97 -9.27 -4.69 23.26
C PHE A 97 -8.58 -3.75 24.26
N CYS A 98 -8.60 -2.46 23.93
CA CYS A 98 -8.17 -1.42 24.85
C CYS A 98 -9.08 -1.39 26.09
N THR A 99 -8.49 -1.24 27.27
CA THR A 99 -9.22 -1.24 28.55
C THR A 99 -9.82 0.13 28.89
N ILE A 100 -9.44 1.17 28.15
CA ILE A 100 -9.90 2.54 28.36
C ILE A 100 -11.32 2.66 27.79
N PRO A 101 -12.33 3.09 28.57
CA PRO A 101 -13.72 3.13 28.12
C PRO A 101 -13.94 4.07 26.94
N GLU A 102 -13.16 5.15 26.83
CA GLU A 102 -13.19 6.11 25.73
C GLU A 102 -12.75 5.52 24.38
N SER A 103 -12.13 4.33 24.39
CA SER A 103 -11.75 3.62 23.16
C SER A 103 -12.94 2.98 22.44
N VAL A 104 -14.11 2.87 23.10
CA VAL A 104 -15.31 2.26 22.52
C VAL A 104 -16.05 3.30 21.68
N VAL A 105 -16.06 3.09 20.37
CA VAL A 105 -16.81 3.91 19.41
C VAL A 105 -18.06 3.17 18.96
N SER A 106 -19.23 3.75 19.23
CA SER A 106 -20.52 3.22 18.75
C SER A 106 -20.90 3.84 17.42
N ILE A 107 -21.23 3.00 16.44
CA ILE A 107 -21.78 3.43 15.15
C ILE A 107 -23.26 3.05 15.14
N GLU A 108 -24.13 4.06 15.12
CA GLU A 108 -25.58 3.85 15.06
C GLU A 108 -26.02 3.61 13.61
N THR A 109 -26.73 2.51 13.37
CA THR A 109 -27.36 2.23 12.08
C THR A 109 -28.89 2.38 12.21
N PRO A 110 -29.57 2.97 11.23
CA PRO A 110 -31.03 3.04 11.24
C PRO A 110 -31.66 1.65 11.33
N GLU A 111 -32.81 1.56 12.01
CA GLU A 111 -33.52 0.30 12.18
C GLU A 111 -33.95 -0.29 10.82
N GLY A 112 -33.73 -1.59 10.64
CA GLY A 112 -34.10 -2.31 9.42
C GLY A 112 -33.25 -1.99 8.19
N VAL A 113 -32.19 -1.19 8.30
CA VAL A 113 -31.29 -0.86 7.19
C VAL A 113 -30.03 -1.71 7.27
N THR A 114 -29.77 -2.49 6.23
CA THR A 114 -28.58 -3.34 6.10
C THR A 114 -27.85 -3.11 4.79
N SER A 115 -26.57 -3.48 4.74
CA SER A 115 -25.74 -3.35 3.54
C SER A 115 -25.15 -4.69 3.15
N TYR A 116 -25.58 -5.21 1.99
CA TYR A 116 -25.09 -6.44 1.42
C TYR A 116 -24.53 -6.21 0.02
N ARG A 117 -23.24 -6.49 -0.16
CA ARG A 117 -22.60 -6.53 -1.47
C ARG A 117 -22.05 -7.92 -1.75
N ARG A 118 -22.35 -8.49 -2.92
CA ARG A 118 -21.77 -9.78 -3.32
C ARG A 118 -20.23 -9.71 -3.37
N PRO A 119 -19.49 -10.73 -2.87
CA PRO A 119 -18.03 -10.76 -2.98
C PRO A 119 -17.57 -10.78 -4.44
N TYR A 120 -16.46 -10.10 -4.72
CA TYR A 120 -15.81 -10.18 -6.02
C TYR A 120 -15.02 -11.49 -6.15
N PRO A 121 -14.89 -12.05 -7.36
CA PRO A 121 -13.98 -13.18 -7.58
C PRO A 121 -12.55 -12.78 -7.25
N VAL A 122 -11.92 -13.51 -6.32
CA VAL A 122 -10.49 -13.38 -6.04
C VAL A 122 -9.72 -14.22 -7.05
N PRO A 123 -8.72 -13.66 -7.77
CA PRO A 123 -7.87 -14.44 -8.67
C PRO A 123 -7.17 -15.60 -7.93
N LEU A 124 -7.06 -16.77 -8.58
CA LEU A 124 -6.47 -17.98 -7.99
C LEU A 124 -5.07 -17.75 -7.42
N ALA A 125 -4.26 -16.91 -8.07
CA ALA A 125 -2.92 -16.57 -7.61
C ALA A 125 -2.88 -15.96 -6.20
N TYR A 126 -3.97 -15.32 -5.76
CA TYR A 126 -4.06 -14.68 -4.45
C TYR A 126 -4.79 -15.51 -3.40
N HIS A 127 -5.36 -16.68 -3.75
CA HIS A 127 -6.13 -17.49 -2.80
C HIS A 127 -5.29 -17.90 -1.60
N LYS A 128 -4.04 -18.33 -1.82
CA LYS A 128 -3.15 -18.71 -0.72
C LYS A 128 -2.88 -17.53 0.22
N ILE A 129 -2.52 -16.37 -0.33
CA ILE A 129 -2.19 -15.16 0.46
C ILE A 129 -3.41 -14.71 1.28
N VAL A 130 -4.60 -14.70 0.66
CA VAL A 130 -5.84 -14.36 1.35
C VAL A 130 -6.14 -15.36 2.46
N GLN A 131 -5.97 -16.66 2.20
CA GLN A 131 -6.22 -17.69 3.20
C GLN A 131 -5.24 -17.61 4.37
N ASP A 132 -3.94 -17.45 4.11
CA ASP A 132 -2.91 -17.29 5.14
C ASP A 132 -3.25 -16.09 6.05
N GLN A 133 -3.72 -14.97 5.47
CA GLN A 133 -4.11 -13.78 6.23
C GLN A 133 -5.38 -14.00 7.07
N ILE A 134 -6.37 -14.72 6.54
CA ILE A 134 -7.59 -15.09 7.27
C ILE A 134 -7.24 -15.98 8.47
N ASP A 135 -6.36 -16.96 8.26
CA ASP A 135 -5.93 -17.89 9.31
C ASP A 135 -5.17 -17.15 10.42
N GLU A 136 -4.26 -16.23 10.06
CA GLU A 136 -3.58 -15.36 11.02
C GLU A 136 -4.58 -14.53 11.84
N TRP A 137 -5.60 -13.93 11.20
CA TRP A 137 -6.60 -13.13 11.90
C TRP A 137 -7.52 -13.97 12.80
N LEU A 138 -7.81 -15.20 12.42
CA LEU A 138 -8.55 -16.15 13.25
C LEU A 138 -7.73 -16.57 14.47
N GLU A 139 -6.46 -16.91 14.28
CA GLU A 139 -5.53 -17.29 15.36
C GLU A 139 -5.32 -16.14 16.35
N ASN A 140 -5.13 -14.93 15.85
CA ASN A 140 -4.98 -13.72 16.66
C ASN A 140 -6.31 -13.20 17.24
N GLY A 141 -7.45 -13.85 16.98
CA GLY A 141 -8.75 -13.43 17.51
C GLY A 141 -9.28 -12.09 16.96
N VAL A 142 -8.73 -11.60 15.85
CA VAL A 142 -9.14 -10.35 15.19
C VAL A 142 -10.49 -10.51 14.49
N ILE A 143 -10.74 -11.68 13.90
CA ILE A 143 -12.02 -12.02 13.25
C ILE A 143 -12.63 -13.28 13.86
N LYS A 144 -13.95 -13.43 13.67
CA LYS A 144 -14.68 -14.64 14.04
C LYS A 144 -15.70 -15.00 12.96
N ARG A 145 -16.14 -16.27 12.94
CA ARG A 145 -17.25 -16.67 12.06
C ARG A 145 -18.53 -15.94 12.46
N ALA A 146 -19.14 -15.27 11.49
CA ALA A 146 -20.45 -14.67 11.66
C ALA A 146 -21.55 -15.75 11.72
N PRO A 147 -22.70 -15.46 12.37
CA PRO A 147 -23.88 -16.33 12.30
C PRO A 147 -24.33 -16.57 10.86
N ALA A 148 -25.03 -17.68 10.65
CA ALA A 148 -25.71 -17.93 9.38
C ALA A 148 -26.75 -16.84 9.10
N ASN A 149 -26.95 -16.49 7.82
CA ASN A 149 -27.91 -15.48 7.35
C ASN A 149 -27.63 -14.05 7.84
N THR A 150 -26.36 -13.65 7.98
CA THR A 150 -26.02 -12.23 8.14
C THR A 150 -26.48 -11.43 6.93
N GLU A 151 -27.23 -10.36 7.17
CA GLU A 151 -27.66 -9.40 6.14
C GLU A 151 -26.53 -8.42 5.78
N TRP A 152 -25.43 -8.43 6.53
CA TRP A 152 -24.28 -7.56 6.31
C TRP A 152 -23.19 -8.29 5.53
N ASN A 153 -22.74 -7.69 4.42
CA ASN A 153 -21.54 -8.15 3.72
C ASN A 153 -20.85 -7.03 2.93
N SER A 154 -19.52 -6.97 3.06
CA SER A 154 -18.64 -6.08 2.29
C SER A 154 -17.69 -6.93 1.45
N ALA A 155 -17.50 -6.58 0.18
CA ALA A 155 -16.64 -7.34 -0.71
C ALA A 155 -15.15 -7.09 -0.42
N LEU A 156 -14.36 -8.17 -0.33
CA LEU A 156 -12.91 -8.12 -0.17
C LEU A 156 -12.23 -7.76 -1.50
N THR A 157 -11.17 -6.96 -1.43
CA THR A 157 -10.24 -6.71 -2.55
C THR A 157 -8.81 -6.94 -2.10
N VAL A 158 -7.97 -7.45 -3.01
CA VAL A 158 -6.54 -7.69 -2.75
C VAL A 158 -5.74 -6.60 -3.45
N VAL A 159 -4.83 -5.97 -2.73
CA VAL A 159 -3.96 -4.90 -3.24
C VAL A 159 -2.52 -5.16 -2.82
N LYS A 160 -1.58 -4.95 -3.74
CA LYS A 160 -0.14 -5.01 -3.43
C LYS A 160 0.25 -3.77 -2.63
N LYS A 161 0.85 -3.95 -1.45
CA LYS A 161 1.46 -2.85 -0.69
C LYS A 161 2.77 -2.44 -1.36
N THR A 162 2.91 -1.16 -1.70
CA THR A 162 4.08 -0.61 -2.41
C THR A 162 5.39 -0.77 -1.63
N ASN A 163 5.35 -0.68 -0.30
CA ASN A 163 6.51 -0.82 0.59
C ASN A 163 6.43 -2.08 1.47
N ALA A 164 5.84 -3.18 0.99
CA ALA A 164 5.95 -4.43 1.73
C ALA A 164 7.43 -4.84 1.78
N LYS A 165 8.01 -4.93 2.98
CA LYS A 165 9.28 -5.65 3.17
C LYS A 165 9.05 -7.04 2.58
N VAL A 166 9.84 -7.39 1.58
CA VAL A 166 9.86 -8.75 1.05
C VAL A 166 10.41 -9.61 2.18
N ASN A 167 9.54 -10.41 2.79
CA ASN A 167 9.95 -11.45 3.73
C ASN A 167 10.72 -12.55 3.00
#